data_AF-A0AAD3RLC2-F1
#
_entry.id   AF-A0AAD3RLC2-F1
#
_cell.length_a   1.000
_cell.length_b   1.000
_cell.length_c   1.000
_cell.angle_alpha   90.00
_cell.angle_beta   90.00
_cell.angle_gamma   90.00
#
_symmetry.space_group_name_H-M   'P 1'
#
loop_
_entity.id
_entity.type
_entity.pdbx_description
1 polymer ?
#
loop_
_entity_poly.entity_id
_entity_poly.type
_entity_poly.pdbx_seq_one_letter_code
_entity_poly.pdbx_strand_id
1 'polypeptide(L)'
;MAGFCGLKILLLWVGIMTLADCNFLNPSEINQTAPTKLPAKINTELPPNCKSLSIDYTCWEHGRVSESKKLSELEPFTDYNCIGQIKDNDGTIKTLTNPVQFNTDCDLKIINTKDRTTNTSTELSWTTTTQNCKDVPRDLQKLSYICSCSDPSDQKHNSTAEKQPSGGTCNVTGLKPYTDYTCEVQPIYNNKIVAQPNPVKQRTEIGIPDAITNIYTWSLLYYNWIRVNCDHIGSFNGPKKIYIARLHDRSGTLLESVGDTVCTFNFKDQSDPINYTVQVTAFNGHFESEPKTEIVTTGSIILKDRDPRGPLVIIIIIILILITSAFLVYKICVPWHRKSKSDVNEDLMFQSTASYVTVPQSARCRKKNAMGERPDGDTYQVILYSY
;
A
#
# COMPACT_ATOMS: atom_id res chain seq x y z
N MET A 1 -96.80 -44.11 -34.24
CA MET A 1 -95.51 -44.82 -34.08
C MET A 1 -94.44 -44.08 -34.87
N ALA A 2 -93.75 -43.09 -34.28
CA ALA A 2 -92.64 -42.39 -34.94
C ALA A 2 -91.75 -41.59 -33.94
N GLY A 3 -91.65 -42.04 -32.68
CA GLY A 3 -91.01 -41.23 -31.62
C GLY A 3 -89.83 -41.88 -30.89
N PHE A 4 -89.53 -43.16 -31.13
CA PHE A 4 -88.60 -43.93 -30.28
C PHE A 4 -87.30 -44.38 -30.97
N CYS A 5 -87.09 -44.01 -32.25
CA CYS A 5 -85.88 -44.42 -32.99
C CYS A 5 -84.71 -43.43 -32.85
N GLY A 6 -84.98 -42.14 -32.60
CA GLY A 6 -83.93 -41.11 -32.50
C GLY A 6 -83.11 -41.15 -31.20
N LEU A 7 -83.72 -41.56 -30.08
CA LEU A 7 -83.06 -41.53 -28.76
C LEU A 7 -82.03 -42.66 -28.58
N LYS A 8 -82.23 -43.81 -29.23
CA LYS A 8 -81.25 -44.92 -29.21
C LYS A 8 -80.00 -44.62 -30.04
N ILE A 9 -80.13 -43.86 -31.12
CA ILE A 9 -78.97 -43.46 -31.96
C ILE A 9 -78.13 -42.39 -31.26
N LEU A 10 -78.77 -41.47 -30.52
CA LEU A 10 -78.05 -40.48 -29.72
C LEU A 10 -77.29 -41.11 -28.54
N LEU A 11 -77.85 -42.12 -27.88
CA LEU A 11 -77.16 -42.85 -26.81
C LEU A 11 -76.01 -43.73 -27.34
N LEU A 12 -76.09 -44.22 -28.57
CA LEU A 12 -74.97 -44.91 -29.25
C LEU A 12 -73.83 -43.94 -29.59
N TRP A 13 -74.12 -42.69 -29.97
CA TRP A 13 -73.08 -41.67 -30.19
C TRP A 13 -72.48 -41.14 -28.87
N VAL A 14 -73.28 -41.00 -27.81
CA VAL A 14 -72.78 -40.60 -26.49
C VAL A 14 -71.97 -41.72 -25.83
N GLY A 15 -72.31 -43.00 -26.06
CA GLY A 15 -71.55 -44.14 -25.55
C GLY A 15 -70.21 -44.39 -26.26
N ILE A 16 -70.06 -43.95 -27.51
CA ILE A 16 -68.79 -44.09 -28.27
C ILE A 16 -67.83 -42.93 -27.94
N MET A 17 -68.33 -41.76 -27.54
CA MET A 17 -67.47 -40.61 -27.19
C MET A 17 -66.85 -40.70 -25.77
N THR A 18 -67.22 -41.67 -24.95
CA THR A 18 -66.68 -41.84 -23.58
C THR A 18 -65.57 -42.88 -23.43
N LEU A 19 -65.15 -43.53 -24.51
CA LEU A 19 -64.02 -44.46 -24.51
C LEU A 19 -62.91 -43.87 -25.38
N ALA A 20 -62.26 -42.82 -24.86
CA ALA A 20 -60.89 -42.57 -25.25
C ALA A 20 -60.11 -43.85 -24.86
N ASP A 21 -59.72 -44.63 -25.86
CA ASP A 21 -58.99 -45.86 -25.65
C ASP A 21 -57.52 -45.49 -25.35
N CYS A 22 -56.94 -46.02 -24.27
CA CYS A 22 -55.55 -45.71 -23.88
C CYS A 22 -54.50 -46.20 -24.89
N ASN A 23 -54.95 -46.81 -25.99
CA ASN A 23 -54.13 -47.25 -27.11
C ASN A 23 -53.68 -46.10 -28.02
N PHE A 24 -54.30 -44.91 -27.94
CA PHE A 24 -53.93 -43.73 -28.75
C PHE A 24 -53.52 -42.53 -27.88
N LEU A 25 -52.51 -42.71 -27.02
CA LEU A 25 -51.92 -41.61 -26.26
C LEU A 25 -51.14 -40.68 -27.18
N ASN A 26 -51.55 -39.40 -27.23
CA ASN A 26 -50.81 -38.34 -27.92
C ASN A 26 -49.78 -37.70 -26.96
N PRO A 27 -48.46 -37.80 -27.22
CA PRO A 27 -47.42 -37.20 -26.37
C PRO A 27 -47.56 -35.69 -26.17
N SER A 28 -48.16 -34.99 -27.14
CA SER A 28 -48.34 -33.53 -27.10
C SER A 28 -49.40 -33.07 -26.10
N GLU A 29 -50.27 -33.98 -25.67
CA GLU A 29 -51.34 -33.70 -24.70
C GLU A 29 -50.93 -34.05 -23.26
N ILE A 30 -49.74 -34.64 -23.08
CA ILE A 30 -49.21 -35.05 -21.78
C ILE A 30 -48.43 -33.90 -21.17
N ASN A 31 -49.00 -33.28 -20.15
CA ASN A 31 -48.33 -32.23 -19.39
C ASN A 31 -47.33 -32.84 -18.40
N GLN A 32 -46.10 -32.35 -18.45
CA GLN A 32 -45.01 -32.76 -17.57
C GLN A 32 -44.44 -31.53 -16.88
N THR A 33 -44.22 -31.63 -15.57
CA THR A 33 -43.61 -30.56 -14.79
C THR A 33 -42.14 -30.87 -14.53
N ALA A 34 -41.25 -29.97 -14.93
CA ALA A 34 -39.83 -30.06 -14.66
C ALA A 34 -39.55 -30.04 -13.14
N PRO A 35 -38.61 -30.85 -12.64
CA PRO A 35 -38.24 -30.86 -11.23
C PRO A 35 -37.44 -29.62 -10.88
N THR A 36 -37.65 -29.12 -9.66
CA THR A 36 -36.93 -27.97 -9.10
C THR A 36 -36.02 -28.32 -7.94
N LYS A 37 -36.01 -29.61 -7.53
CA LYS A 37 -35.31 -30.10 -6.34
C LYS A 37 -34.78 -31.51 -6.55
N LEU A 38 -33.74 -31.86 -5.80
CA LEU A 38 -33.20 -33.21 -5.69
C LEU A 38 -33.65 -33.88 -4.37
N PRO A 39 -33.97 -35.19 -4.38
CA PRO A 39 -34.04 -36.08 -5.56
C PRO A 39 -35.17 -35.67 -6.53
N ALA A 40 -34.88 -35.77 -7.83
CA ALA A 40 -35.77 -35.28 -8.88
C ALA A 40 -37.06 -36.09 -8.97
N LYS A 41 -38.18 -35.39 -9.14
CA LYS A 41 -39.50 -35.98 -9.39
C LYS A 41 -40.17 -35.22 -10.53
N ILE A 42 -40.44 -35.91 -11.63
CA ILE A 42 -41.22 -35.37 -12.74
C ILE A 42 -42.66 -35.76 -12.49
N ASN A 43 -43.52 -34.77 -12.28
CA ASN A 43 -44.95 -35.00 -12.16
C ASN A 43 -45.58 -34.97 -13.55
N THR A 44 -46.34 -36.01 -13.86
CA THR A 44 -46.92 -36.23 -15.18
C THR A 44 -48.40 -36.51 -15.04
N GLU A 45 -49.21 -35.71 -15.71
CA GLU A 45 -50.65 -35.86 -15.69
C GLU A 45 -51.08 -36.72 -16.89
N LEU A 46 -51.47 -37.96 -16.60
CA LEU A 46 -52.05 -38.85 -17.58
C LEU A 46 -53.56 -38.60 -17.73
N PRO A 47 -54.14 -38.82 -18.92
CA PRO A 47 -55.58 -38.80 -19.12
C PRO A 47 -56.33 -39.70 -18.12
N PRO A 48 -57.52 -39.30 -17.64
CA PRO A 48 -58.21 -39.94 -16.52
C PRO A 48 -58.59 -41.41 -16.76
N ASN A 49 -58.71 -41.80 -18.02
CA ASN A 49 -58.95 -43.15 -18.52
C ASN A 49 -57.70 -44.06 -18.46
N CYS A 50 -56.49 -43.51 -18.27
CA CYS A 50 -55.21 -44.24 -18.40
C CYS A 50 -54.42 -44.35 -17.09
N LYS A 51 -55.10 -44.32 -15.94
CA LYS A 51 -54.48 -44.38 -14.60
C LYS A 51 -53.72 -45.68 -14.29
N SER A 52 -53.95 -46.75 -15.03
CA SER A 52 -53.25 -48.03 -14.84
C SER A 52 -51.85 -48.06 -15.46
N LEU A 53 -51.50 -47.07 -16.29
CA LEU A 53 -50.20 -47.04 -16.95
C LEU A 53 -49.10 -46.55 -16.00
N SER A 54 -47.90 -47.11 -16.17
CA SER A 54 -46.70 -46.68 -15.45
C SER A 54 -45.82 -45.83 -16.34
N ILE A 55 -45.04 -44.91 -15.75
CA ILE A 55 -44.08 -44.07 -16.47
C ILE A 55 -42.73 -44.20 -15.81
N ASP A 56 -41.74 -44.63 -16.59
CA ASP A 56 -40.33 -44.64 -16.18
C ASP A 56 -39.56 -43.57 -16.96
N TYR A 57 -38.81 -42.74 -16.25
CA TYR A 57 -38.00 -41.70 -16.86
C TYR A 57 -36.55 -42.15 -17.04
N THR A 58 -36.06 -41.94 -18.26
CA THR A 58 -34.64 -42.08 -18.61
C THR A 58 -34.10 -40.70 -18.96
N CYS A 59 -32.98 -40.33 -18.34
CA CYS A 59 -32.36 -39.01 -18.49
C CYS A 59 -30.96 -39.10 -19.08
N TRP A 60 -30.56 -38.06 -19.82
CA TRP A 60 -29.22 -37.89 -20.35
C TRP A 60 -28.70 -36.51 -19.98
N GLU A 61 -27.42 -36.46 -19.60
CA GLU A 61 -26.73 -35.19 -19.40
C GLU A 61 -26.52 -34.51 -20.75
N HIS A 62 -26.74 -33.20 -20.79
CA HIS A 62 -26.55 -32.42 -22.01
C HIS A 62 -25.13 -32.59 -22.56
N GLY A 63 -25.00 -33.04 -23.81
CA GLY A 63 -23.70 -33.33 -24.45
C GLY A 63 -23.14 -34.74 -24.22
N ARG A 64 -23.77 -35.58 -23.38
CA ARG A 64 -23.39 -36.98 -23.14
C ARG A 64 -24.57 -37.93 -23.38
N VAL A 65 -24.75 -38.29 -24.65
CA VAL A 65 -25.92 -39.10 -25.08
C VAL A 65 -25.75 -40.61 -24.81
N SER A 66 -24.52 -41.08 -24.57
CA SER A 66 -24.21 -42.50 -24.41
C SER A 66 -24.53 -43.08 -23.02
N GLU A 67 -24.68 -42.24 -21.99
CA GLU A 67 -24.90 -42.67 -20.61
C GLU A 67 -26.26 -42.20 -20.11
N SER A 68 -27.21 -43.14 -20.05
CA SER A 68 -28.52 -42.89 -19.46
C SER A 68 -28.51 -43.03 -17.94
N LYS A 69 -29.20 -42.15 -17.23
CA LYS A 69 -29.36 -42.18 -15.77
C LYS A 69 -30.83 -42.22 -15.35
N LYS A 70 -31.10 -42.81 -14.19
CA LYS A 70 -32.42 -42.73 -13.53
C LYS A 70 -32.56 -41.38 -12.81
N LEU A 71 -33.80 -40.97 -12.51
CA LEU A 71 -34.09 -39.74 -11.75
C LEU A 71 -33.42 -39.71 -10.36
N SER A 72 -33.21 -40.87 -9.73
CA SER A 72 -32.52 -40.99 -8.43
C SER A 72 -31.00 -40.83 -8.51
N GLU A 73 -30.41 -40.89 -9.70
CA GLU A 73 -28.96 -40.88 -9.95
C GLU A 73 -28.48 -39.52 -10.50
N LEU A 74 -29.38 -38.54 -10.60
CA LEU A 74 -29.07 -37.22 -11.12
C LEU A 74 -28.19 -36.45 -10.14
N GLU A 75 -27.20 -35.75 -10.68
CA GLU A 75 -26.27 -34.96 -9.91
C GLU A 75 -26.69 -33.48 -9.88
N PRO A 76 -26.27 -32.71 -8.85
CA PRO A 76 -26.39 -31.25 -8.82
C PRO A 76 -25.73 -30.53 -9.99
N PHE A 77 -26.19 -29.30 -10.23
CA PHE A 77 -25.60 -28.32 -11.14
C PHE A 77 -25.35 -28.86 -12.55
N THR A 78 -26.27 -29.70 -13.02
CA THR A 78 -26.15 -30.42 -14.28
C THR A 78 -27.42 -30.24 -15.12
N ASP A 79 -27.24 -30.01 -16.42
CA ASP A 79 -28.34 -29.92 -17.38
C ASP A 79 -28.73 -31.31 -17.86
N TYR A 80 -30.01 -31.64 -17.73
CA TYR A 80 -30.56 -32.93 -18.14
C TYR A 80 -31.66 -32.76 -19.18
N ASN A 81 -31.75 -33.78 -20.03
CA ASN A 81 -32.88 -34.02 -20.91
C ASN A 81 -33.47 -35.40 -20.57
N CYS A 82 -34.75 -35.48 -20.21
CA CYS A 82 -35.39 -36.72 -19.80
C CYS A 82 -36.58 -37.07 -20.69
N ILE A 83 -36.76 -38.36 -20.98
CA ILE A 83 -37.89 -38.90 -21.74
C ILE A 83 -38.58 -39.96 -20.90
N GLY A 84 -39.91 -39.87 -20.80
CA GLY A 84 -40.75 -40.84 -20.11
C GLY A 84 -41.18 -41.97 -21.04
N GLN A 85 -40.95 -43.21 -20.62
CA GLN A 85 -41.47 -44.41 -21.27
C GLN A 85 -42.79 -44.81 -20.59
N ILE A 86 -43.91 -44.68 -21.32
CA ILE A 86 -45.23 -45.07 -20.81
C ILE A 86 -45.43 -46.55 -21.10
N LYS A 87 -45.61 -47.35 -20.04
CA LYS A 87 -45.72 -48.81 -20.12
C LYS A 87 -47.09 -49.28 -19.67
N ASP A 88 -47.60 -50.31 -20.35
CA ASP A 88 -48.79 -51.04 -19.91
C ASP A 88 -48.49 -51.91 -18.67
N ASN A 89 -49.52 -52.52 -18.09
CA ASN A 89 -49.39 -53.41 -16.93
C ASN A 89 -48.39 -54.57 -17.15
N ASP A 90 -48.27 -55.01 -18.41
CA ASP A 90 -47.35 -56.09 -18.82
C ASP A 90 -45.93 -55.58 -19.11
N GLY A 91 -45.65 -54.28 -18.88
CA GLY A 91 -44.34 -53.64 -19.07
C GLY A 91 -44.01 -53.24 -20.51
N THR A 92 -44.91 -53.48 -21.46
CA THR A 92 -44.71 -53.13 -22.88
C THR A 92 -44.83 -51.61 -23.07
N ILE A 93 -43.88 -51.00 -23.76
CA ILE A 93 -43.85 -49.56 -24.03
C ILE A 93 -44.95 -49.22 -25.05
N LYS A 94 -45.92 -48.39 -24.66
CA LYS A 94 -46.99 -47.89 -25.54
C LYS A 94 -46.58 -46.63 -26.30
N THR A 95 -45.94 -45.70 -25.61
CA THR A 95 -45.56 -44.40 -26.19
C THR A 95 -44.44 -43.75 -25.39
N LEU A 96 -43.85 -42.71 -25.95
CA LEU A 96 -42.82 -41.88 -25.32
C LEU A 96 -43.40 -40.48 -25.07
N THR A 97 -43.05 -39.87 -23.95
CA THR A 97 -43.41 -38.47 -23.68
C THR A 97 -42.52 -37.52 -24.47
N ASN A 98 -42.97 -36.27 -24.61
CA ASN A 98 -42.09 -35.21 -25.09
C ASN A 98 -40.91 -35.01 -24.11
N PRO A 99 -39.71 -34.66 -24.59
CA PRO A 99 -38.56 -34.50 -23.71
C PRO A 99 -38.74 -33.34 -22.71
N VAL A 100 -38.34 -33.56 -21.46
CA VAL A 100 -38.33 -32.55 -20.39
C VAL A 100 -36.89 -32.12 -20.16
N GLN A 101 -36.62 -30.84 -20.35
CA GLN A 101 -35.29 -30.25 -20.15
C GLN A 101 -35.29 -29.41 -18.88
N PHE A 102 -34.27 -29.59 -18.03
CA PHE A 102 -34.10 -28.83 -16.80
C PHE A 102 -32.67 -28.85 -16.30
N ASN A 103 -32.31 -27.85 -15.49
CA ASN A 103 -31.06 -27.80 -14.73
C ASN A 103 -31.31 -28.20 -13.28
N THR A 104 -30.43 -29.01 -12.69
CA THR A 104 -30.47 -29.36 -11.26
C THR A 104 -29.82 -28.26 -10.40
N ASP A 105 -30.42 -27.07 -10.34
CA ASP A 105 -29.91 -25.98 -9.51
C ASP A 105 -30.21 -26.21 -8.03
N CYS A 106 -29.14 -26.38 -7.24
CA CYS A 106 -29.19 -26.57 -5.80
C CYS A 106 -29.19 -25.28 -4.99
N ASP A 107 -29.49 -24.12 -5.59
CA ASP A 107 -29.69 -22.84 -4.89
C ASP A 107 -28.60 -22.51 -3.85
N LEU A 108 -27.37 -22.90 -4.15
CA LEU A 108 -26.28 -22.96 -3.20
C LEU A 108 -25.90 -21.56 -2.73
N LYS A 109 -25.94 -21.33 -1.42
CA LYS A 109 -25.56 -20.06 -0.81
C LYS A 109 -24.43 -20.23 0.18
N ILE A 110 -23.43 -19.37 0.05
CA ILE A 110 -22.30 -19.26 0.97
C ILE A 110 -22.56 -18.12 1.94
N ILE A 111 -22.55 -18.45 3.22
CA ILE A 111 -22.67 -17.50 4.31
C ILE A 111 -21.33 -17.46 5.02
N ASN A 112 -20.57 -16.40 4.75
CA ASN A 112 -19.26 -16.19 5.34
C ASN A 112 -19.40 -15.67 6.77
N THR A 113 -18.60 -16.24 7.66
CA THR A 113 -18.40 -15.81 9.03
C THR A 113 -17.01 -15.20 9.11
N LYS A 114 -16.90 -14.04 9.76
CA LYS A 114 -15.61 -13.40 9.98
C LYS A 114 -14.91 -14.09 11.15
N ASP A 115 -13.69 -14.54 10.94
CA ASP A 115 -12.87 -15.15 11.99
C ASP A 115 -11.68 -14.26 12.36
N ARG A 116 -10.57 -14.92 12.70
CA ARG A 116 -9.34 -14.34 13.21
C ARG A 116 -8.51 -13.79 12.07
N THR A 117 -8.01 -12.59 12.28
CA THR A 117 -7.02 -11.93 11.43
C THR A 117 -5.71 -11.87 12.20
N THR A 118 -4.59 -12.05 11.52
CA THR A 118 -3.27 -11.66 12.03
C THR A 118 -2.75 -10.49 11.19
N ASN A 119 -1.51 -10.06 11.43
CA ASN A 119 -0.87 -9.05 10.61
C ASN A 119 -0.53 -9.55 9.19
N THR A 120 -0.45 -10.86 8.95
CA THR A 120 0.02 -11.43 7.67
C THR A 120 -0.87 -12.55 7.13
N SER A 121 -1.97 -12.86 7.83
CA SER A 121 -2.92 -13.86 7.41
C SER A 121 -4.35 -13.53 7.84
N THR A 122 -5.30 -14.19 7.21
CA THR A 122 -6.71 -14.14 7.62
C THR A 122 -7.33 -15.53 7.51
N GLU A 123 -8.16 -15.85 8.49
CA GLU A 123 -9.00 -17.06 8.48
C GLU A 123 -10.41 -16.67 8.02
N LEU A 124 -10.98 -17.51 7.14
CA LEU A 124 -12.37 -17.41 6.71
C LEU A 124 -13.05 -18.74 6.99
N SER A 125 -14.20 -18.69 7.65
CA SER A 125 -15.10 -19.82 7.83
C SER A 125 -16.42 -19.49 7.17
N TRP A 126 -17.07 -20.50 6.62
CA TRP A 126 -18.38 -20.33 6.01
C TRP A 126 -19.27 -21.51 6.30
N THR A 127 -20.56 -21.25 6.13
CA THR A 127 -21.57 -22.30 6.08
C THR A 127 -22.21 -22.31 4.70
N THR A 128 -22.53 -23.51 4.24
CA THR A 128 -23.16 -23.75 2.95
C THR A 128 -24.61 -24.15 3.16
N THR A 129 -25.52 -23.46 2.49
CA THR A 129 -26.96 -23.73 2.58
C THR A 129 -27.55 -24.00 1.21
N THR A 130 -28.50 -24.95 1.16
CA THR A 130 -29.28 -25.32 -0.03
C THR A 130 -30.66 -25.77 0.41
N GLN A 131 -31.71 -25.33 -0.28
CA GLN A 131 -33.08 -25.76 -0.04
C GLN A 131 -33.56 -26.78 -1.07
N ASN A 132 -33.06 -26.68 -2.30
CA ASN A 132 -33.43 -27.55 -3.41
C ASN A 132 -32.74 -28.92 -3.31
N CYS A 133 -31.64 -29.04 -2.57
CA CYS A 133 -30.85 -30.27 -2.51
C CYS A 133 -30.56 -30.74 -1.09
N LYS A 134 -31.50 -30.59 -0.14
CA LYS A 134 -31.32 -30.79 1.32
C LYS A 134 -30.62 -32.08 1.77
N ASP A 135 -30.66 -33.16 0.99
CA ASP A 135 -30.00 -34.44 1.32
C ASP A 135 -28.63 -34.62 0.67
N VAL A 136 -28.30 -33.78 -0.30
CA VAL A 136 -27.09 -33.83 -1.10
C VAL A 136 -25.85 -33.17 -0.44
N PRO A 137 -25.92 -32.11 0.40
CA PRO A 137 -24.72 -31.43 0.89
C PRO A 137 -23.78 -32.29 1.75
N ARG A 138 -24.25 -33.41 2.29
CA ARG A 138 -23.42 -34.28 3.15
C ARG A 138 -22.37 -35.09 2.37
N ASP A 139 -22.61 -35.39 1.09
CA ASP A 139 -21.76 -36.30 0.30
C ASP A 139 -21.37 -35.75 -1.08
N LEU A 140 -21.37 -34.43 -1.28
CA LEU A 140 -20.86 -33.85 -2.53
C LEU A 140 -19.34 -33.92 -2.60
N GLN A 141 -18.76 -35.11 -2.75
CA GLN A 141 -17.31 -35.31 -2.88
C GLN A 141 -16.69 -34.43 -3.97
N LYS A 142 -17.48 -34.11 -5.03
CA LYS A 142 -17.08 -33.26 -6.15
C LYS A 142 -17.21 -31.75 -5.88
N LEU A 143 -17.79 -31.34 -4.75
CA LEU A 143 -17.85 -29.94 -4.33
C LEU A 143 -16.56 -29.57 -3.58
N SER A 144 -15.86 -28.59 -4.10
CA SER A 144 -14.69 -27.95 -3.52
C SER A 144 -14.90 -26.44 -3.40
N TYR A 145 -13.99 -25.77 -2.71
CA TYR A 145 -14.02 -24.33 -2.53
C TYR A 145 -12.63 -23.75 -2.76
N ILE A 146 -12.57 -22.55 -3.35
CA ILE A 146 -11.35 -21.75 -3.44
C ILE A 146 -11.59 -20.46 -2.67
N CYS A 147 -10.68 -20.15 -1.77
CA CYS A 147 -10.67 -18.87 -1.09
C CYS A 147 -9.75 -17.90 -1.81
N SER A 148 -10.18 -16.65 -1.91
CA SER A 148 -9.31 -15.59 -2.40
C SER A 148 -9.52 -14.30 -1.60
N CYS A 149 -8.43 -13.58 -1.36
CA CYS A 149 -8.46 -12.23 -0.79
C CYS A 149 -7.77 -11.27 -1.75
N SER A 150 -8.46 -10.19 -2.09
CA SER A 150 -7.95 -9.15 -2.98
C SER A 150 -7.61 -7.91 -2.17
N ASP A 151 -6.40 -7.37 -2.36
CA ASP A 151 -6.02 -6.08 -1.80
C ASP A 151 -6.64 -4.91 -2.60
N PRO A 152 -6.50 -3.64 -2.18
CA PRO A 152 -7.07 -2.50 -2.90
C PRO A 152 -6.46 -2.26 -4.29
N SER A 153 -5.37 -2.96 -4.64
CA SER A 153 -4.74 -2.94 -5.96
C SER A 153 -5.16 -4.14 -6.81
N ASP A 154 -6.19 -4.88 -6.38
CA ASP A 154 -6.71 -6.10 -6.99
C ASP A 154 -5.69 -7.26 -7.06
N GLN A 155 -4.64 -7.23 -6.23
CA GLN A 155 -3.73 -8.37 -6.10
C GLN A 155 -4.45 -9.50 -5.36
N LYS A 156 -4.64 -10.63 -6.03
CA LYS A 156 -5.31 -11.82 -5.47
C LYS A 156 -4.35 -12.75 -4.75
N HIS A 157 -4.70 -13.06 -3.50
CA HIS A 157 -4.06 -14.08 -2.67
C HIS A 157 -5.01 -15.27 -2.55
N ASN A 158 -4.63 -16.41 -3.12
CA ASN A 158 -5.46 -17.60 -3.15
C ASN A 158 -5.03 -18.58 -2.05
N SER A 159 -6.00 -19.30 -1.51
CA SER A 159 -5.75 -20.42 -0.61
C SER A 159 -6.74 -21.55 -0.86
N THR A 160 -6.29 -22.77 -0.57
CA THR A 160 -7.11 -23.97 -0.65
C THR A 160 -7.97 -24.07 0.59
N ALA A 161 -9.25 -24.40 0.41
CA ALA A 161 -10.18 -24.61 1.50
C ALA A 161 -10.03 -25.99 2.15
N GLU A 162 -10.13 -26.03 3.48
CA GLU A 162 -10.37 -27.25 4.24
C GLU A 162 -11.89 -27.48 4.34
N LYS A 163 -12.35 -28.56 3.73
CA LYS A 163 -13.78 -28.86 3.62
C LYS A 163 -14.32 -29.47 4.90
N GLN A 164 -15.49 -29.00 5.32
CA GLN A 164 -16.29 -29.59 6.39
C GLN A 164 -17.70 -29.97 5.87
N PRO A 165 -18.44 -30.87 6.53
CA PRO A 165 -19.74 -31.38 6.03
C PRO A 165 -20.80 -30.31 5.77
N SER A 166 -20.75 -29.16 6.45
CA SER A 166 -21.71 -28.06 6.33
C SER A 166 -21.07 -26.73 5.88
N GLY A 167 -19.82 -26.77 5.39
CA GLY A 167 -19.07 -25.56 5.09
C GLY A 167 -17.57 -25.82 4.96
N GLY A 168 -16.77 -24.93 5.52
CA GLY A 168 -15.33 -25.10 5.54
C GLY A 168 -14.63 -23.92 6.18
N THR A 169 -13.31 -24.05 6.25
CA THR A 169 -12.40 -23.00 6.68
C THR A 169 -11.29 -22.84 5.66
N CYS A 170 -10.68 -21.66 5.62
CA CYS A 170 -9.46 -21.45 4.85
C CYS A 170 -8.60 -20.37 5.49
N ASN A 171 -7.30 -20.56 5.38
CA ASN A 171 -6.31 -19.62 5.87
C ASN A 171 -5.55 -19.02 4.69
N VAL A 172 -5.74 -17.72 4.45
CA VAL A 172 -5.04 -16.98 3.40
C VAL A 172 -3.84 -16.27 4.05
N THR A 173 -2.63 -16.65 3.64
CA THR A 173 -1.37 -16.15 4.20
C THR A 173 -0.62 -15.24 3.22
N GLY A 174 0.43 -14.58 3.69
CA GLY A 174 1.25 -13.67 2.87
C GLY A 174 0.57 -12.34 2.58
N LEU A 175 -0.34 -11.91 3.46
CA LEU A 175 -1.01 -10.63 3.38
C LEU A 175 -0.13 -9.52 3.97
N LYS A 176 -0.36 -8.27 3.53
CA LYS A 176 0.31 -7.09 4.08
C LYS A 176 -0.37 -6.67 5.40
N PRO A 177 0.37 -6.26 6.42
CA PRO A 177 -0.21 -5.72 7.65
C PRO A 177 -1.02 -4.46 7.43
N TYR A 178 -1.96 -4.21 8.34
CA TYR A 178 -2.83 -3.03 8.36
C TYR A 178 -3.44 -2.67 6.99
N THR A 179 -3.87 -3.67 6.23
CA THR A 179 -4.39 -3.52 4.87
C THR A 179 -5.81 -4.06 4.80
N ASP A 180 -6.71 -3.32 4.14
CA ASP A 180 -8.09 -3.76 3.89
C ASP A 180 -8.13 -4.73 2.71
N TYR A 181 -8.60 -5.95 2.97
CA TYR A 181 -8.82 -6.98 1.98
C TYR A 181 -10.31 -7.22 1.76
N THR A 182 -10.66 -7.55 0.52
CA THR A 182 -11.96 -8.14 0.19
C THR A 182 -11.76 -9.62 -0.08
N CYS A 183 -12.30 -10.45 0.80
CA CYS A 183 -12.13 -11.90 0.77
C CYS A 183 -13.43 -12.58 0.34
N GLU A 184 -13.30 -13.65 -0.45
CA GLU A 184 -14.42 -14.39 -1.00
C GLU A 184 -14.13 -15.90 -1.06
N VAL A 185 -15.21 -16.67 -0.99
CA VAL A 185 -15.19 -18.13 -1.09
C VAL A 185 -15.98 -18.52 -2.33
N GLN A 186 -15.30 -19.12 -3.30
CA GLN A 186 -15.87 -19.55 -4.56
C GLN A 186 -16.17 -21.06 -4.52
N PRO A 187 -17.44 -21.48 -4.47
CA PRO A 187 -17.80 -22.89 -4.58
C PRO A 187 -17.63 -23.39 -6.02
N ILE A 188 -17.05 -24.58 -6.14
CA ILE A 188 -16.76 -25.25 -7.40
C ILE A 188 -17.29 -26.68 -7.32
N TYR A 189 -18.15 -27.07 -8.25
CA TYR A 189 -18.62 -28.44 -8.38
C TYR A 189 -18.16 -29.02 -9.71
N ASN A 190 -17.45 -30.14 -9.68
CA ASN A 190 -16.95 -30.80 -10.90
C ASN A 190 -16.20 -29.82 -11.84
N ASN A 191 -15.32 -29.00 -11.26
CA ASN A 191 -14.55 -27.94 -11.92
C ASN A 191 -15.36 -26.79 -12.55
N LYS A 192 -16.65 -26.65 -12.20
CA LYS A 192 -17.50 -25.54 -12.63
C LYS A 192 -17.86 -24.65 -11.45
N ILE A 193 -17.89 -23.34 -11.67
CA ILE A 193 -18.42 -22.36 -10.72
C ILE A 193 -19.94 -22.56 -10.64
N VAL A 194 -20.46 -22.76 -9.42
CA VAL A 194 -21.86 -23.13 -9.20
C VAL A 194 -22.67 -22.14 -8.37
N ALA A 195 -22.01 -21.18 -7.74
CA ALA A 195 -22.70 -20.07 -7.09
C ALA A 195 -21.83 -18.83 -7.10
N GLN A 196 -22.48 -17.68 -7.00
CA GLN A 196 -21.79 -16.42 -6.80
C GLN A 196 -21.20 -16.35 -5.39
N PRO A 197 -19.96 -15.86 -5.25
CA PRO A 197 -19.35 -15.65 -3.95
C PRO A 197 -20.06 -14.52 -3.20
N ASN A 198 -19.95 -14.54 -1.88
CA ASN A 198 -20.46 -13.48 -1.00
C ASN A 198 -19.28 -12.75 -0.33
N PRO A 199 -18.73 -11.68 -0.90
CA PRO A 199 -17.48 -11.09 -0.43
C PRO A 199 -17.60 -10.46 0.96
N VAL A 200 -16.55 -10.56 1.77
CA VAL A 200 -16.43 -9.96 3.11
C VAL A 200 -15.19 -9.09 3.18
N LYS A 201 -15.34 -7.89 3.76
CA LYS A 201 -14.22 -6.98 4.01
C LYS A 201 -13.58 -7.26 5.35
N GLN A 202 -12.26 -7.40 5.37
CA GLN A 202 -11.48 -7.61 6.58
C GLN A 202 -10.16 -6.83 6.51
N ARG A 203 -9.71 -6.31 7.65
CA ARG A 203 -8.41 -5.64 7.76
C ARG A 203 -7.45 -6.53 8.53
N THR A 204 -6.25 -6.74 8.01
CA THR A 204 -5.18 -7.41 8.75
C THR A 204 -4.74 -6.57 9.96
N GLU A 205 -4.20 -7.24 10.97
CA GLU A 205 -3.74 -6.56 12.18
C GLU A 205 -2.52 -5.67 11.90
N ILE A 206 -2.22 -4.81 12.87
CA ILE A 206 -1.09 -3.89 12.82
C ILE A 206 0.21 -4.71 12.84
N GLY A 207 1.14 -4.38 11.96
CA GLY A 207 2.45 -5.03 11.85
C GLY A 207 3.59 -4.12 12.32
N ILE A 208 4.79 -4.68 12.37
CA ILE A 208 6.00 -3.89 12.63
C ILE A 208 6.32 -3.07 11.36
N PRO A 209 6.61 -1.77 11.45
CA PRO A 209 7.04 -0.97 10.30
C PRO A 209 8.34 -1.51 9.71
N ASP A 210 8.50 -1.36 8.39
CA ASP A 210 9.76 -1.68 7.73
C ASP A 210 10.87 -0.72 8.21
N ALA A 211 12.10 -1.22 8.29
CA ALA A 211 13.24 -0.43 8.71
C ALA A 211 13.55 0.75 7.76
N ILE A 212 14.16 1.80 8.32
CA ILE A 212 14.67 2.93 7.55
C ILE A 212 15.70 2.45 6.53
N THR A 213 15.57 2.93 5.28
CA THR A 213 16.41 2.49 4.15
C THR A 213 17.81 3.09 4.26
N ASN A 214 17.89 4.42 4.28
CA ASN A 214 19.15 5.16 4.35
C ASN A 214 19.05 6.29 5.36
N ILE A 215 20.17 6.62 6.01
CA ILE A 215 20.32 7.81 6.84
C ILE A 215 21.40 8.68 6.20
N TYR A 216 21.13 9.97 6.06
CA TYR A 216 22.08 10.97 5.59
C TYR A 216 22.30 11.98 6.71
N THR A 217 23.57 12.24 7.01
CA THR A 217 23.93 13.15 8.10
C THR A 217 24.85 14.24 7.58
N TRP A 218 24.61 15.47 8.05
CA TRP A 218 25.47 16.60 7.80
C TRP A 218 25.76 17.31 9.11
N SER A 219 27.04 17.35 9.49
CA SER A 219 27.53 18.25 10.51
C SER A 219 27.93 19.56 9.86
N LEU A 220 27.32 20.65 10.31
CA LEU A 220 27.58 21.98 9.78
C LEU A 220 28.32 22.79 10.83
N LEU A 221 29.63 22.89 10.63
CA LEU A 221 30.61 23.46 11.56
C LEU A 221 30.31 24.90 12.01
N TYR A 222 29.58 25.66 11.20
CA TYR A 222 29.28 27.07 11.48
C TYR A 222 28.11 27.27 12.47
N TYR A 223 27.25 26.26 12.62
CA TYR A 223 25.96 26.41 13.29
C TYR A 223 25.75 25.42 14.44
N ASN A 224 26.75 24.57 14.75
CA ASN A 224 26.71 23.56 15.80
C ASN A 224 25.41 22.74 15.77
N TRP A 225 25.17 22.10 14.64
CA TRP A 225 24.00 21.24 14.43
C TRP A 225 24.37 20.04 13.59
N ILE A 226 23.75 18.93 13.96
CA ILE A 226 23.74 17.68 13.21
C ILE A 226 22.38 17.59 12.55
N ARG A 227 22.35 17.74 11.23
CA ARG A 227 21.15 17.51 10.44
C ARG A 227 21.11 16.03 10.04
N VAL A 228 19.96 15.40 10.27
CA VAL A 228 19.70 14.02 9.92
C VAL A 228 18.51 13.99 8.97
N ASN A 229 18.71 13.46 7.76
CA ASN A 229 17.63 13.10 6.87
C ASN A 229 17.61 11.57 6.72
N CYS A 230 16.45 11.01 6.39
CA CYS A 230 16.38 9.60 6.07
C CYS A 230 15.40 9.29 4.95
N ASP A 231 15.62 8.15 4.30
CA ASP A 231 14.72 7.57 3.31
C ASP A 231 14.01 6.36 3.91
N HIS A 232 12.71 6.26 3.63
CA HIS A 232 11.90 5.09 3.97
C HIS A 232 11.05 4.71 2.77
N ILE A 233 11.49 3.67 2.06
CA ILE A 233 10.78 3.11 0.90
C ILE A 233 9.69 2.13 1.36
N GLY A 234 9.85 1.57 2.56
CA GLY A 234 8.97 0.54 3.11
C GLY A 234 7.63 1.06 3.62
N SER A 235 6.88 0.13 4.16
CA SER A 235 5.55 0.33 4.72
C SER A 235 5.60 0.61 6.23
N PHE A 236 4.68 1.45 6.71
CA PHE A 236 4.52 1.70 8.14
C PHE A 236 3.70 0.61 8.84
N ASN A 237 2.93 -0.19 8.11
CA ASN A 237 2.15 -1.30 8.67
C ASN A 237 1.21 -0.91 9.83
N GLY A 238 0.73 0.34 9.85
CA GLY A 238 -0.12 0.85 10.92
C GLY A 238 -0.68 2.25 10.66
N PRO A 239 -1.46 2.80 11.61
CA PRO A 239 -2.25 4.02 11.43
C PRO A 239 -1.42 5.30 11.40
N LYS A 240 -0.30 5.36 12.13
CA LYS A 240 0.56 6.55 12.17
C LYS A 240 1.78 6.38 11.26
N LYS A 241 2.37 7.52 10.89
CA LYS A 241 3.61 7.58 10.12
C LYS A 241 4.54 8.60 10.77
N ILE A 242 5.32 8.15 11.73
CA ILE A 242 6.22 8.99 12.53
C ILE A 242 7.62 8.40 12.42
N TYR A 243 8.61 9.23 12.15
CA TYR A 243 10.02 8.91 12.25
C TYR A 243 10.52 9.36 13.62
N ILE A 244 11.28 8.52 14.31
CA ILE A 244 11.89 8.86 15.60
C ILE A 244 13.40 8.79 15.42
N ALA A 245 14.08 9.92 15.61
CA ALA A 245 15.53 10.01 15.60
C ALA A 245 16.05 10.17 17.04
N ARG A 246 17.08 9.39 17.37
CA ARG A 246 17.75 9.36 18.66
C ARG A 246 19.24 9.64 18.45
N LEU A 247 19.77 10.59 19.19
CA LEU A 247 21.18 10.92 19.19
C LEU A 247 21.82 10.31 20.44
N HIS A 248 22.86 9.49 20.24
CA HIS A 248 23.64 8.90 21.31
C HIS A 248 25.08 9.42 21.28
N ASP A 249 25.68 9.55 22.46
CA ASP A 249 27.11 9.84 22.59
C ASP A 249 27.99 8.62 22.25
N ARG A 250 29.31 8.79 22.34
CA ARG A 250 30.29 7.71 22.08
C ARG A 250 30.14 6.51 23.03
N SER A 251 29.62 6.72 24.24
CA SER A 251 29.40 5.66 25.23
C SER A 251 28.09 4.90 25.00
N GLY A 252 27.24 5.38 24.08
CA GLY A 252 25.91 4.85 23.82
C GLY A 252 24.81 5.50 24.65
N THR A 253 25.12 6.53 25.45
CA THR A 253 24.14 7.25 26.26
C THR A 253 23.23 8.07 25.36
N LEU A 254 21.91 7.92 25.52
CA LEU A 254 20.90 8.71 24.80
C LEU A 254 20.99 10.17 25.26
N LEU A 255 21.27 11.07 24.33
CA LEU A 255 21.34 12.51 24.57
C LEU A 255 20.01 13.20 24.27
N GLU A 256 19.43 12.89 23.11
CA GLU A 256 18.21 13.54 22.62
C GLU A 256 17.39 12.55 21.78
N SER A 257 16.07 12.68 21.83
CA SER A 257 15.13 11.91 21.02
C SER A 257 14.04 12.83 20.50
N VAL A 258 13.84 12.83 19.19
CA VAL A 258 12.85 13.69 18.51
C VAL A 258 12.03 12.84 17.56
N GLY A 259 10.71 13.07 17.54
CA GLY A 259 9.79 12.39 16.62
C GLY A 259 9.05 13.38 15.74
N ASP A 260 8.97 13.09 14.44
CA ASP A 260 8.25 13.92 13.46
C ASP A 260 7.67 13.06 12.33
N THR A 261 6.66 13.56 11.63
CA THR A 261 6.08 12.97 10.42
C THR A 261 6.97 13.09 9.19
N VAL A 262 7.91 14.03 9.19
CA VAL A 262 8.92 14.22 8.14
C VAL A 262 10.25 13.68 8.65
N CYS A 263 10.96 12.88 7.85
CA CYS A 263 12.27 12.37 8.26
C CYS A 263 13.38 13.42 8.05
N THR A 264 13.34 14.47 8.85
CA THR A 264 14.34 15.54 8.87
C THR A 264 14.44 16.08 10.30
N PHE A 265 15.61 15.92 10.90
CA PHE A 265 15.85 16.28 12.29
C PHE A 265 17.08 17.16 12.39
N ASN A 266 17.06 18.08 13.34
CA ASN A 266 18.21 18.92 13.67
C ASN A 266 18.51 18.73 15.14
N PHE A 267 19.65 18.12 15.45
CA PHE A 267 20.16 18.05 16.80
C PHE A 267 21.16 19.17 17.01
N LYS A 268 21.12 19.81 18.16
CA LYS A 268 22.17 20.77 18.52
C LYS A 268 23.45 19.99 18.83
N ASP A 269 24.53 20.31 18.15
CA ASP A 269 25.86 19.78 18.45
C ASP A 269 26.30 20.34 19.81
N GLN A 270 26.59 19.44 20.75
CA GLN A 270 26.84 19.79 22.14
C GLN A 270 28.33 19.90 22.49
N SER A 271 29.28 19.45 21.65
CA SER A 271 30.76 19.47 21.86
C SER A 271 31.25 18.99 23.26
N ASP A 272 32.01 17.91 23.54
CA ASP A 272 32.68 16.80 22.84
C ASP A 272 31.98 15.48 23.26
N PRO A 273 31.42 14.68 22.34
CA PRO A 273 32.23 13.65 21.67
C PRO A 273 32.44 13.87 20.17
N ILE A 274 33.62 13.43 19.71
CA ILE A 274 34.06 13.42 18.29
C ILE A 274 33.13 12.59 17.40
N ASN A 275 32.45 11.59 17.96
CA ASN A 275 31.56 10.68 17.24
C ASN A 275 30.24 10.54 17.99
N TYR A 276 29.14 10.84 17.31
CA TYR A 276 27.79 10.54 17.73
C TYR A 276 27.26 9.34 16.96
N THR A 277 26.34 8.60 17.59
CA THR A 277 25.54 7.58 16.89
C THR A 277 24.13 8.11 16.73
N VAL A 278 23.69 8.25 15.49
CA VAL A 278 22.31 8.58 15.16
C VAL A 278 21.57 7.28 14.91
N GLN A 279 20.44 7.11 15.57
CA GLN A 279 19.53 5.99 15.39
C GLN A 279 18.19 6.52 14.88
N VAL A 280 17.65 5.96 13.80
CA VAL A 280 16.34 6.34 13.27
C VAL A 280 15.45 5.11 13.16
N THR A 281 14.23 5.20 13.68
CA THR A 281 13.17 4.19 13.55
C THR A 281 11.94 4.78 12.89
N ALA A 282 11.17 3.94 12.19
CA ALA A 282 9.81 4.24 11.78
C ALA A 282 8.85 3.77 12.87
N PHE A 283 7.84 4.56 13.22
CA PHE A 283 6.86 4.29 14.25
C PHE A 283 5.44 4.45 13.71
N ASN A 284 4.60 3.44 13.93
CA ASN A 284 3.24 3.42 13.41
C ASN A 284 2.14 3.66 14.44
N GLY A 285 2.51 4.08 15.65
CA GLY A 285 1.59 4.30 16.76
C GLY A 285 1.56 3.14 17.77
N HIS A 286 2.04 1.96 17.39
CA HIS A 286 2.06 0.77 18.24
C HIS A 286 3.45 0.12 18.29
N PHE A 287 4.11 -0.01 17.14
CA PHE A 287 5.42 -0.64 16.99
C PHE A 287 6.42 0.31 16.37
N GLU A 288 7.69 0.17 16.79
CA GLU A 288 8.84 0.76 16.12
C GLU A 288 9.49 -0.28 15.21
N SER A 289 10.03 0.17 14.07
CA SER A 289 10.85 -0.66 13.20
C SER A 289 12.14 -1.06 13.89
N GLU A 290 12.82 -2.05 13.31
CA GLU A 290 14.25 -2.23 13.59
C GLU A 290 15.00 -0.91 13.34
N PRO A 291 15.88 -0.51 14.26
CA PRO A 291 16.58 0.75 14.15
C PRO A 291 17.67 0.71 13.09
N LYS A 292 17.74 1.77 12.28
CA LYS A 292 18.90 2.04 11.44
C LYS A 292 19.83 2.98 12.17
N THR A 293 21.12 2.70 12.15
CA THR A 293 22.14 3.52 12.82
C THR A 293 23.18 4.05 11.84
N GLU A 294 23.67 5.25 12.09
CA GLU A 294 24.76 5.88 11.36
C GLU A 294 25.67 6.63 12.34
N ILE A 295 26.98 6.60 12.11
CA ILE A 295 27.94 7.31 12.95
C ILE A 295 28.21 8.67 12.31
N VAL A 296 28.06 9.73 13.09
CA VAL A 296 28.36 11.09 12.67
C VAL A 296 29.60 11.57 13.41
N THR A 297 30.63 11.91 12.65
CA THR A 297 31.82 12.56 13.21
C THR A 297 31.66 14.08 13.11
N THR A 298 31.60 14.73 14.26
CA THR A 298 31.62 16.20 14.39
C THR A 298 33.07 16.61 14.63
N GLY A 299 33.69 17.23 13.63
CA GLY A 299 35.10 17.61 13.68
C GLY A 299 35.30 19.10 13.73
N SER A 300 35.75 19.64 14.88
CA SER A 300 36.73 20.71 14.79
C SER A 300 37.88 20.22 13.90
N ILE A 301 38.19 21.01 12.89
CA ILE A 301 39.25 20.84 11.90
C ILE A 301 40.40 19.95 12.40
N ILE A 302 40.40 18.66 12.02
CA ILE A 302 41.68 18.03 11.65
C ILE A 302 41.82 18.38 10.18
N LEU A 303 42.78 19.26 9.88
CA LEU A 303 43.25 19.55 8.54
C LEU A 303 43.61 18.22 7.87
N LYS A 304 42.65 17.59 7.20
CA LYS A 304 42.91 16.47 6.30
C LYS A 304 43.07 17.05 4.91
N ASP A 305 44.31 16.94 4.45
CA ASP A 305 44.81 17.14 3.10
C ASP A 305 44.51 18.47 2.41
N ARG A 306 45.41 19.42 2.65
CA ARG A 306 45.92 20.24 1.55
C ARG A 306 47.41 20.43 1.74
N ASP A 307 48.17 19.72 0.91
CA ASP A 307 49.59 19.91 0.59
C ASP A 307 50.34 20.97 1.44
N PRO A 308 51.32 20.59 2.29
CA PRO A 308 52.04 21.54 3.15
C PRO A 308 52.88 22.58 2.37
N ARG A 309 52.87 22.54 1.04
CA ARG A 309 53.57 23.48 0.16
C ARG A 309 52.78 24.73 -0.22
N GLY A 310 51.48 24.81 0.09
CA GLY A 310 50.65 25.97 -0.26
C GLY A 310 50.98 27.29 0.49
N PRO A 311 51.00 27.31 1.84
CA PRO A 311 51.15 28.58 2.56
C PRO A 311 52.61 29.09 2.58
N LEU A 312 53.61 28.19 2.58
CA LEU A 312 55.02 28.60 2.57
C LEU A 312 55.43 29.26 1.25
N VAL A 313 54.92 28.78 0.10
CA VAL A 313 55.23 29.37 -1.21
C VAL A 313 54.64 30.76 -1.34
N ILE A 314 53.41 30.97 -0.87
CA ILE A 314 52.76 32.30 -0.89
C ILE A 314 53.53 33.29 0.01
N ILE A 315 53.95 32.87 1.20
CA ILE A 315 54.77 33.70 2.10
C ILE A 315 56.12 34.05 1.47
N ILE A 316 56.79 33.09 0.81
CA ILE A 316 58.07 33.33 0.11
C ILE A 316 57.90 34.32 -1.06
N ILE A 317 56.81 34.21 -1.83
CA ILE A 317 56.52 35.15 -2.93
C ILE A 317 56.29 36.57 -2.38
N ILE A 318 55.56 36.72 -1.28
CA ILE A 318 55.34 38.03 -0.65
C ILE A 318 56.68 38.63 -0.18
N ILE A 319 57.55 37.83 0.44
CA ILE A 319 58.88 38.29 0.88
C ILE A 319 59.73 38.74 -0.32
N LEU A 320 59.70 38.01 -1.44
CA LEU A 320 60.42 38.38 -2.66
C LEU A 320 59.88 39.69 -3.29
N ILE A 321 58.57 39.91 -3.26
CA ILE A 321 57.95 41.17 -3.70
C ILE A 321 58.38 42.34 -2.80
N LEU A 322 58.43 42.13 -1.48
CA LEU A 322 58.90 43.15 -0.54
C LEU A 322 60.38 43.50 -0.77
N ILE A 323 61.25 42.50 -0.95
CA ILE A 323 62.69 42.71 -1.21
C ILE A 323 62.91 43.44 -2.54
N THR A 324 62.21 43.06 -3.61
CA THR A 324 62.35 43.72 -4.92
C THR A 324 61.82 45.15 -4.89
N SER A 325 60.71 45.41 -4.18
CA SER A 325 60.19 46.77 -3.99
C SER A 325 61.17 47.64 -3.20
N ALA A 326 61.76 47.12 -2.12
CA ALA A 326 62.77 47.82 -1.33
C ALA A 326 64.04 48.09 -2.13
N PHE A 327 64.47 47.17 -2.99
CA PHE A 327 65.62 47.37 -3.88
C PHE A 327 65.34 48.45 -4.94
N LEU A 328 64.11 48.52 -5.46
CA LEU A 328 63.69 49.57 -6.39
C LEU A 328 63.70 50.95 -5.71
N VAL A 329 63.14 51.04 -4.49
CA VAL A 329 63.16 52.27 -3.68
C VAL A 329 64.59 52.67 -3.34
N TYR A 330 65.45 51.73 -2.94
CA TYR A 330 66.88 52.00 -2.71
C TYR A 330 67.57 52.55 -3.96
N LYS A 331 67.33 51.95 -5.14
CA LYS A 331 67.93 52.41 -6.40
C LYS A 331 67.40 53.77 -6.87
N ILE A 332 66.20 54.18 -6.46
CA ILE A 332 65.58 55.47 -6.81
C ILE A 332 65.93 56.57 -5.79
N CYS A 333 65.96 56.25 -4.49
CA CYS A 333 66.25 57.22 -3.42
C CYS A 333 67.75 57.55 -3.29
N VAL A 334 68.65 56.60 -3.55
CA VAL A 334 70.11 56.82 -3.41
C VAL A 334 70.68 57.80 -4.45
N PRO A 335 70.28 57.80 -5.73
CA PRO A 335 70.72 58.81 -6.70
C PRO A 335 70.16 60.21 -6.42
N TRP A 336 68.98 60.30 -5.79
CA TRP A 336 68.37 61.59 -5.46
C TRP A 336 69.10 62.27 -4.29
N HIS A 337 69.56 61.49 -3.30
CA HIS A 337 70.36 62.02 -2.19
C HIS A 337 71.83 62.35 -2.54
N ARG A 338 72.34 61.88 -3.69
CA ARG A 338 73.69 62.23 -4.20
C ARG A 338 73.72 63.50 -5.05
N LYS A 339 72.56 64.04 -5.48
CA LYS A 339 72.48 65.27 -6.28
C LYS A 339 72.22 66.56 -5.46
N SER A 340 72.09 66.46 -4.13
CA SER A 340 71.86 67.61 -3.25
C SER A 340 73.08 67.99 -2.38
N LYS A 341 74.30 67.59 -2.80
CA LYS A 341 75.55 67.87 -2.07
C LYS A 341 76.64 68.44 -3.00
N SER A 342 76.39 69.63 -3.54
CA SER A 342 77.45 70.53 -4.02
C SER A 342 76.99 71.98 -3.84
N ASP A 343 77.21 72.52 -2.65
CA ASP A 343 77.95 73.77 -2.48
C ASP A 343 78.12 74.00 -0.99
N VAL A 344 79.36 73.78 -0.54
CA VAL A 344 79.88 74.20 0.76
C VAL A 344 80.33 75.64 0.56
N ASN A 345 79.75 76.57 1.29
CA ASN A 345 80.51 77.74 1.71
C ASN A 345 80.24 77.97 3.20
N GLU A 346 81.28 77.71 3.97
CA GLU A 346 81.41 78.06 5.38
C GLU A 346 81.62 79.57 5.46
N ASP A 347 80.87 80.28 6.30
CA ASP A 347 81.43 81.36 7.12
C ASP A 347 80.41 81.93 8.12
N LEU A 348 80.96 82.37 9.27
CA LEU A 348 80.38 83.17 10.37
C LEU A 348 79.91 82.43 11.65
N MET A 349 80.92 81.96 12.39
CA MET A 349 81.35 82.47 13.70
C MET A 349 80.31 82.91 14.76
N PHE A 350 80.34 82.20 15.91
CA PHE A 350 80.21 82.61 17.32
C PHE A 350 79.33 83.82 17.73
N GLN A 351 78.38 83.58 18.64
CA GLN A 351 78.46 84.10 20.03
C GLN A 351 77.30 83.59 20.92
N SER A 352 77.69 83.06 22.09
CA SER A 352 76.82 82.87 23.24
C SER A 352 76.57 84.22 23.90
N THR A 353 75.31 84.62 24.04
CA THR A 353 74.88 85.62 25.02
C THR A 353 73.47 85.28 25.52
N ALA A 354 73.38 85.00 26.81
CA ALA A 354 72.10 84.95 27.52
C ALA A 354 71.65 86.38 27.85
N SER A 355 70.35 86.67 27.70
CA SER A 355 69.71 87.87 28.24
C SER A 355 68.22 87.59 28.46
N TYR A 356 67.75 87.91 29.66
CA TYR A 356 66.43 87.63 30.22
C TYR A 356 65.38 88.71 29.89
N VAL A 357 64.10 88.37 30.17
CA VAL A 357 62.92 89.25 30.43
C VAL A 357 62.30 89.86 29.15
N THR A 358 60.99 89.86 28.85
CA THR A 358 59.75 89.98 29.64
C THR A 358 58.54 89.57 28.78
N VAL A 359 57.50 89.02 29.41
CA VAL A 359 56.11 88.83 28.90
C VAL A 359 55.25 90.00 29.44
N PRO A 360 54.01 90.34 29.01
CA PRO A 360 53.24 90.14 27.76
C PRO A 360 52.66 91.47 27.20
N GLN A 361 51.97 91.45 26.05
CA GLN A 361 50.70 92.19 25.95
C GLN A 361 49.68 91.56 25.00
N SER A 362 48.45 91.57 25.51
CA SER A 362 47.18 91.10 24.99
C SER A 362 46.78 91.61 23.60
N ALA A 363 46.01 90.79 22.87
CA ALA A 363 44.77 91.26 22.24
C ALA A 363 43.85 90.08 21.87
N ARG A 364 42.66 90.07 22.48
CA ARG A 364 41.48 89.29 22.05
C ARG A 364 40.99 89.80 20.68
N CYS A 365 40.47 88.88 19.87
CA CYS A 365 39.24 88.98 19.07
C CYS A 365 39.01 87.59 18.44
N ARG A 366 37.82 86.99 18.30
CA ARG A 366 36.44 87.34 18.62
C ARG A 366 35.65 86.02 18.50
N LYS A 367 34.76 85.73 19.45
CA LYS A 367 33.77 84.65 19.41
C LYS A 367 32.74 84.90 18.28
N LYS A 368 32.35 83.85 17.57
CA LYS A 368 30.97 83.66 17.08
C LYS A 368 30.60 82.19 17.30
N ASN A 369 29.66 81.96 18.21
CA ASN A 369 28.90 80.72 18.30
C ASN A 369 27.69 80.87 17.36
N ALA A 370 27.35 79.81 16.63
CA ALA A 370 26.00 79.59 16.14
C ALA A 370 25.62 78.15 16.50
N MET A 371 24.48 78.05 17.15
CA MET A 371 23.84 76.87 17.71
C MET A 371 22.92 76.28 16.64
N GLY A 372 22.87 74.94 16.52
CA GLY A 372 21.93 74.22 15.68
C GLY A 372 21.81 72.78 16.15
N GLU A 373 20.65 72.44 16.71
CA GLU A 373 20.27 71.10 17.16
C GLU A 373 19.70 70.24 16.01
N ARG A 374 20.06 68.94 16.04
CA ARG A 374 19.32 67.70 15.64
C ARG A 374 18.93 67.43 14.17
N PRO A 375 18.62 66.16 13.82
CA PRO A 375 19.29 64.88 14.08
C PRO A 375 19.50 64.12 12.74
N ASP A 376 19.83 62.83 12.81
CA ASP A 376 19.85 61.83 11.73
C ASP A 376 21.16 61.70 10.93
N GLY A 377 21.65 60.45 10.87
CA GLY A 377 22.67 60.04 9.92
C GLY A 377 23.70 59.10 10.52
N ASP A 378 23.49 57.80 10.35
CA ASP A 378 24.45 56.74 10.57
C ASP A 378 25.85 57.10 10.03
N THR A 379 26.91 56.95 10.82
CA THR A 379 28.23 56.71 10.24
C THR A 379 29.17 55.95 11.20
N TYR A 380 29.53 54.77 10.73
CA TYR A 380 30.65 53.88 11.04
C TYR A 380 31.79 54.44 11.91
N GLN A 381 32.15 53.67 12.95
CA GLN A 381 33.46 53.78 13.57
C GLN A 381 34.53 53.19 12.65
N VAL A 382 35.41 54.06 12.17
CA VAL A 382 36.71 53.72 11.60
C VAL A 382 37.73 53.89 12.72
N ILE A 383 38.25 52.78 13.24
CA ILE A 383 39.45 52.80 14.07
C ILE A 383 40.65 52.73 13.12
N LEU A 384 41.33 53.87 12.97
CA LEU A 384 42.65 53.95 12.34
C LEU A 384 43.70 53.71 13.42
N TYR A 385 44.45 52.61 13.28
CA TYR A 385 45.77 52.49 13.89
C TYR A 385 46.79 52.99 12.85
N SER A 386 47.49 54.08 13.18
CA SER A 386 48.71 54.48 12.51
C SER A 386 49.91 53.87 13.24
N TYR A 387 50.81 53.28 12.44
CA TYR A 387 52.02 52.53 12.76
C TYR A 387 52.96 53.13 13.80
#